data_AF-A0A5J4N634-F1
#
_entry.id   AF-A0A5J4N634-F1
#
_cell.length_a   1.000
_cell.length_b   1.000
_cell.length_c   1.000
_cell.angle_alpha   90.00
_cell.angle_beta   90.00
_cell.angle_gamma   90.00
#
_symmetry.space_group_name_H-M   'P 1'
#
loop_
_entity.id
_entity.type
_entity.pdbx_description
1 polymer ?
#
loop_
_entity_poly.entity_id
_entity_poly.type
_entity_poly.pdbx_seq_one_letter_code
_entity_poly.pdbx_strand_id
1 'polypeptide(L)'
;MCSRILGVRKLYWITRFTNAAILILSPRLPLLEAQKRNRSKQVIDNLVQRLNSCHPNLKVTCEFEVGNCLPFLDILISRREDGSVRRTVCKKPTGSSQYLNFSIFTPIQHKRTL
;
A
#
# COMPACT_ATOMS: atom_id res chain seq x y z
N MET A 1 -70.17 17.88 -8.99
CA MET A 1 -68.70 17.78 -9.08
C MET A 1 -68.11 18.75 -8.05
N CYS A 2 -67.93 18.26 -6.82
CA CYS A 2 -66.62 18.08 -6.15
C CYS A 2 -65.97 19.45 -5.83
N SER A 3 -66.24 20.05 -4.67
CA SER A 3 -65.50 19.88 -3.39
C SER A 3 -64.03 20.31 -3.51
N ARG A 4 -63.35 21.00 -2.59
CA ARG A 4 -63.59 21.64 -1.27
C ARG A 4 -62.18 22.10 -0.83
N ILE A 5 -62.09 23.01 0.14
CA ILE A 5 -61.01 23.11 1.17
C ILE A 5 -59.70 23.86 0.81
N LEU A 6 -59.52 25.00 1.52
CA LEU A 6 -58.37 25.50 2.31
C LEU A 6 -56.95 25.19 1.78
N GLY A 7 -56.04 26.16 1.62
CA GLY A 7 -55.58 27.07 2.67
C GLY A 7 -54.30 26.56 3.33
N VAL A 8 -53.49 27.50 3.84
CA VAL A 8 -52.42 27.35 4.85
C VAL A 8 -50.96 27.25 4.33
N ARG A 9 -50.26 28.37 4.54
CA ARG A 9 -48.81 28.51 4.73
C ARG A 9 -48.29 27.56 5.82
N LYS A 10 -47.20 26.82 5.59
CA LYS A 10 -46.31 26.28 6.65
C LYS A 10 -44.92 26.07 6.02
N LEU A 11 -43.93 26.94 6.28
CA LEU A 11 -42.99 26.82 7.40
C LEU A 11 -42.41 25.40 7.54
N TYR A 12 -41.19 25.18 7.05
CA TYR A 12 -39.91 25.41 7.75
C TYR A 12 -39.47 24.16 8.54
N TRP A 13 -38.15 23.87 8.44
CA TRP A 13 -37.34 22.95 9.25
C TRP A 13 -37.19 21.49 8.78
N ILE A 14 -35.93 21.04 8.68
CA ILE A 14 -35.43 19.65 8.68
C ILE A 14 -35.33 19.00 7.27
N THR A 15 -34.22 19.13 6.53
CA THR A 15 -32.96 18.43 6.82
C THR A 15 -31.75 19.03 6.09
N ARG A 16 -30.84 19.65 6.85
CA ARG A 16 -29.40 19.42 6.66
C ARG A 16 -29.17 17.91 6.71
N PHE A 17 -28.99 17.21 5.60
CA PHE A 17 -28.46 15.85 5.50
C PHE A 17 -28.48 15.53 3.98
N THR A 18 -27.45 15.78 3.19
CA THR A 18 -26.23 14.97 3.16
C THR A 18 -25.27 15.58 2.12
N ASN A 19 -24.42 16.54 2.52
CA ASN A 19 -23.19 16.82 1.75
C ASN A 19 -22.18 15.64 1.80
N ALA A 20 -22.60 14.48 2.32
CA ALA A 20 -21.86 13.22 2.31
C ALA A 20 -22.29 12.27 1.17
N ALA A 21 -23.46 12.46 0.53
CA ALA A 21 -23.96 11.51 -0.47
C ALA A 21 -23.41 11.77 -1.89
N ILE A 22 -23.01 12.99 -2.21
CA ILE A 22 -22.47 13.33 -3.55
C ILE A 22 -21.04 12.78 -3.75
N LEU A 23 -20.34 12.36 -2.68
CA LEU A 23 -18.99 11.79 -2.79
C LEU A 23 -18.95 10.29 -3.13
N ILE A 24 -20.08 9.57 -3.13
CA ILE A 24 -20.08 8.10 -3.33
C ILE A 24 -20.17 7.72 -4.83
N LEU A 25 -20.44 8.67 -5.73
CA LEU A 25 -20.66 8.42 -7.16
C LEU A 25 -19.56 8.98 -8.09
N SER A 26 -18.39 9.34 -7.56
CA SER A 26 -17.27 9.79 -8.42
C SER A 26 -16.36 8.62 -8.81
N PRO A 27 -16.43 8.08 -10.05
CA PRO A 27 -15.45 7.10 -10.57
C PRO A 27 -14.06 7.70 -10.83
N ARG A 28 -13.79 8.93 -10.33
CA ARG A 28 -12.55 9.69 -10.54
C ARG A 28 -11.46 9.41 -9.50
N LEU A 29 -11.77 8.77 -8.38
CA LEU A 29 -10.78 8.43 -7.35
C LEU A 29 -9.69 7.44 -7.86
N PRO A 30 -10.04 6.34 -8.54
CA PRO A 30 -9.05 5.36 -9.02
C PRO A 30 -8.11 5.95 -10.07
N LEU A 31 -8.63 6.83 -10.93
CA LEU A 31 -7.84 7.46 -12.00
C LEU A 31 -6.83 8.48 -11.45
N LEU A 32 -7.20 9.23 -10.41
CA LEU A 32 -6.29 10.20 -9.79
C LEU A 32 -5.18 9.49 -9.00
N GLU A 33 -5.49 8.42 -8.29
CA GLU A 33 -4.48 7.61 -7.59
C GLU A 33 -3.54 6.90 -8.58
N ALA A 34 -4.08 6.37 -9.68
CA ALA A 34 -3.27 5.80 -10.76
C ALA A 34 -2.36 6.85 -11.42
N GLN A 35 -2.87 8.05 -11.69
CA GLN A 35 -2.08 9.17 -12.23
C GLN A 35 -0.99 9.62 -11.25
N LYS A 36 -1.32 9.72 -9.95
CA LYS A 36 -0.34 10.05 -8.90
C LYS A 36 0.77 9.01 -8.81
N ARG A 37 0.42 7.71 -8.86
CA ARG A 37 1.38 6.60 -8.85
C ARG A 37 2.27 6.60 -10.09
N ASN A 38 1.72 6.92 -11.26
CA ASN A 38 2.48 7.00 -12.51
C ASN A 38 3.49 8.17 -12.49
N ARG A 39 3.06 9.36 -12.04
CA ARG A 39 3.94 10.52 -11.85
C ARG A 39 5.08 10.23 -10.88
N SER A 40 4.81 9.59 -9.74
CA SER A 40 5.86 9.23 -8.79
C SER A 40 6.84 8.20 -9.36
N LYS A 41 6.35 7.25 -10.16
CA LYS A 41 7.19 6.23 -10.81
C LYS A 41 8.18 6.89 -11.77
N GLN A 42 7.71 7.79 -12.62
CA GLN A 42 8.55 8.49 -13.59
C GLN A 42 9.64 9.37 -12.95
N VAL A 43 9.35 10.01 -11.81
CA VAL A 43 10.35 10.79 -11.05
C VAL A 43 11.45 9.88 -10.49
N ILE A 44 11.06 8.73 -9.94
CA ILE A 44 12.01 7.75 -9.40
C ILE A 44 12.88 7.16 -10.53
N ASP A 45 12.30 6.80 -11.66
CA ASP A 45 13.04 6.25 -12.80
C ASP A 45 14.09 7.26 -13.31
N ASN A 46 13.73 8.54 -13.42
CA ASN A 46 14.66 9.61 -13.79
C ASN A 46 15.80 9.76 -12.77
N LEU A 47 15.51 9.64 -11.47
CA LEU A 47 16.53 9.71 -10.42
C LEU A 47 17.49 8.51 -10.51
N VAL A 48 16.94 7.30 -10.66
CA VAL A 48 17.73 6.06 -10.79
C VAL A 48 18.64 6.14 -12.02
N GLN A 49 18.13 6.63 -13.14
CA GLN A 49 18.93 6.82 -14.35
C GLN A 49 20.10 7.80 -14.12
N ARG A 50 19.84 8.93 -13.45
CA ARG A 50 20.89 9.89 -13.08
C ARG A 50 21.95 9.27 -12.17
N LEU A 51 21.53 8.53 -11.14
CA LEU A 51 22.46 7.85 -10.22
C LEU A 51 23.32 6.82 -10.95
N ASN A 52 22.71 6.04 -11.85
CA ASN A 52 23.41 5.05 -12.67
C ASN A 52 24.37 5.66 -13.70
N SER A 53 24.15 6.92 -14.09
CA SER A 53 25.08 7.64 -14.97
C SER A 53 26.35 8.12 -14.26
N CYS A 54 26.34 8.23 -12.93
CA CYS A 54 27.47 8.75 -12.16
C CYS A 54 28.69 7.83 -12.12
N HIS A 55 28.50 6.50 -12.21
CA HIS A 55 29.61 5.56 -12.12
C HIS A 55 29.34 4.24 -12.87
N PRO A 56 30.24 3.80 -13.78
CA PRO A 56 29.99 2.66 -14.67
C PRO A 56 29.85 1.32 -13.93
N ASN A 57 30.48 1.17 -12.76
CA ASN A 57 30.46 -0.08 -11.99
C ASN A 57 29.41 -0.12 -10.88
N LEU A 58 28.69 0.99 -10.63
CA LEU A 58 27.67 1.04 -9.57
C LEU A 58 26.29 1.18 -10.22
N LYS A 59 25.50 0.11 -10.15
CA LYS A 59 24.09 0.13 -10.59
C LYS A 59 23.16 0.10 -9.40
N VAL A 60 22.36 1.15 -9.27
CA VAL A 60 21.23 1.28 -8.37
C VAL A 60 19.97 0.79 -9.09
N THR A 61 19.15 0.03 -8.38
CA THR A 61 17.83 -0.41 -8.82
C THR A 61 16.76 0.14 -7.87
N CYS A 62 15.51 0.15 -8.32
CA CYS A 62 14.38 0.52 -7.48
C CYS A 62 13.25 -0.48 -7.67
N GLU A 63 12.65 -0.93 -6.57
CA GLU A 63 11.54 -1.87 -6.56
C GLU A 63 10.23 -1.13 -6.36
N PHE A 64 9.19 -1.54 -7.10
CA PHE A 64 7.85 -0.97 -6.99
C PHE A 64 6.88 -2.03 -6.48
N GLU A 65 5.93 -1.60 -5.66
CA GLU A 65 4.87 -2.48 -5.20
C GLU A 65 3.97 -2.87 -6.39
N VAL A 66 3.58 -4.15 -6.46
CA VAL A 66 2.67 -4.70 -7.45
C VAL A 66 1.70 -5.63 -6.71
N GLY A 67 0.39 -5.40 -6.86
CA GLY A 67 -0.62 -6.23 -6.19
C GLY A 67 -0.47 -6.27 -4.66
N ASN A 68 -0.27 -5.10 -4.03
CA ASN A 68 -0.07 -4.94 -2.59
C ASN A 68 1.17 -5.67 -2.03
N CYS A 69 2.10 -6.07 -2.90
CA CYS A 69 3.31 -6.77 -2.54
C CYS A 69 4.54 -6.01 -3.07
N LEU A 70 5.55 -5.85 -2.21
CA LEU A 70 6.83 -5.22 -2.51
C LEU A 70 7.95 -6.22 -2.17
N PRO A 71 8.58 -6.84 -3.17
CA PRO A 71 9.78 -7.64 -2.92
C PRO A 71 10.95 -6.70 -2.60
N PHE A 72 11.71 -7.02 -1.55
CA PHE A 72 12.93 -6.33 -1.19
C PHE A 72 13.94 -7.30 -0.59
N LEU A 73 15.02 -7.59 -1.33
CA LEU A 73 16.02 -8.61 -0.97
C LEU A 73 15.32 -9.95 -0.63
N ASP A 74 15.69 -10.56 0.49
CA ASP A 74 15.11 -11.82 0.97
C ASP A 74 13.78 -11.62 1.74
N ILE A 75 13.11 -10.47 1.58
CA ILE A 75 11.87 -10.14 2.28
C ILE A 75 10.79 -9.72 1.30
N LEU A 76 9.65 -10.40 1.34
CA LEU A 76 8.42 -9.96 0.70
C LEU A 76 7.58 -9.16 1.69
N ILE A 77 7.37 -7.89 1.41
CA ILE A 77 6.50 -7.01 2.19
C ILE A 77 5.12 -7.01 1.51
N SER A 78 4.05 -7.31 2.25
CA SER A 78 2.68 -7.31 1.72
C SER A 78 1.74 -6.53 2.62
N ARG A 79 0.81 -5.78 2.02
CA ARG A 79 -0.25 -5.06 2.76
C ARG A 79 -1.47 -5.95 2.90
N ARG A 80 -1.95 -6.11 4.13
CA ARG A 80 -3.19 -6.85 4.45
C ARG A 80 -4.40 -5.93 4.31
N GLU A 81 -5.59 -6.53 4.23
CA GLU A 81 -6.87 -5.81 4.12
C GLU A 81 -7.16 -4.93 5.34
N ASP A 82 -6.67 -5.32 6.52
CA ASP A 82 -6.74 -4.54 7.77
C ASP A 82 -5.77 -3.34 7.80
N GLY A 83 -5.01 -3.12 6.73
CA GLY A 83 -4.00 -2.07 6.63
C GLY A 83 -2.67 -2.40 7.31
N SER A 84 -2.55 -3.56 7.97
CA SER A 84 -1.30 -3.99 8.57
C SER A 84 -0.31 -4.50 7.52
N VAL A 85 0.98 -4.46 7.86
CA VAL A 85 2.07 -4.92 6.98
C VAL A 85 2.52 -6.30 7.42
N ARG A 86 2.44 -7.27 6.50
CA ARG A 86 3.01 -8.62 6.66
C ARG A 86 4.37 -8.66 5.98
N ARG A 87 5.36 -9.25 6.65
CA ARG A 87 6.68 -9.54 6.09
C ARG A 87 6.87 -11.05 6.02
N THR A 88 7.35 -11.55 4.89
CA THR A 88 7.64 -12.97 4.69
C THR A 88 9.09 -13.09 4.22
N VAL A 89 9.88 -13.94 4.87
CA VAL A 89 11.27 -14.17 4.48
C VAL A 89 11.31 -15.20 3.34
N CYS A 90 11.84 -14.80 2.19
CA CYS A 90 12.03 -15.65 1.03
C CYS A 90 13.35 -16.42 1.17
N LYS A 91 13.26 -17.72 1.43
CA LYS A 91 14.43 -18.61 1.53
C LYS A 91 14.71 -19.29 0.19
N LYS A 92 15.99 -19.51 -0.11
CA LYS A 92 16.39 -20.31 -1.28
C LYS A 92 15.84 -21.75 -1.14
N PRO A 93 15.33 -22.36 -2.22
CA PRO A 93 14.81 -23.73 -2.18
C PRO A 93 15.88 -24.77 -1.85
N THR A 94 17.15 -24.45 -2.11
CA THR A 94 18.31 -25.30 -1.79
C THR A 94 18.81 -25.16 -0.35
N GLY A 95 18.23 -24.25 0.44
CA GLY A 95 18.55 -24.14 1.86
C GLY A 95 17.97 -25.34 2.58
N SER A 96 18.81 -26.33 2.89
CA SER A 96 18.43 -27.34 3.86
C SER A 96 18.03 -26.60 5.14
N SER A 97 16.83 -26.86 5.66
CA SER A 97 16.36 -26.26 6.92
C SER A 97 17.10 -26.85 8.13
N GLN A 98 18.42 -26.96 8.01
CA GLN A 98 19.34 -27.43 9.02
C GLN A 98 19.80 -26.21 9.80
N TYR A 99 19.44 -26.20 11.07
CA TYR A 99 19.90 -25.21 12.02
C TYR A 99 20.88 -25.89 12.98
N LEU A 100 21.82 -25.12 13.52
CA LEU A 100 22.68 -25.61 14.61
C LEU A 100 21.82 -25.98 15.81
N ASN A 101 22.09 -27.15 16.40
CA ASN A 101 21.42 -27.54 17.63
C ASN A 101 21.75 -26.51 18.72
N PHE A 102 20.70 -25.95 19.34
CA PHE A 102 20.82 -24.92 20.37
C PHE A 102 21.65 -25.40 21.58
N SER A 103 21.77 -26.71 21.83
CA SER A 103 22.54 -27.27 22.95
C SER A 103 24.05 -27.41 22.70
N ILE A 104 24.55 -27.16 21.48
CA ILE A 104 25.99 -27.24 21.17
C ILE A 104 26.79 -26.23 21.99
N PHE A 105 28.05 -26.52 22.30
CA PHE A 105 28.96 -25.63 23.04
C PHE A 105 29.41 -24.42 22.18
N THR A 106 28.46 -23.56 21.82
CA THR A 106 28.72 -22.23 21.25
C THR A 106 28.23 -21.14 22.21
N PRO A 107 28.93 -19.99 22.27
CA PRO A 107 28.53 -18.86 23.12
C PRO A 107 27.08 -18.47 22.88
N ILE A 108 26.34 -18.18 23.96
CA ILE A 108 24.90 -17.89 23.89
C ILE A 108 24.59 -16.63 23.06
N GLN A 109 25.56 -15.72 22.94
CA GLN A 109 25.46 -14.52 22.10
C GLN A 109 25.17 -14.87 20.64
N HIS A 110 25.75 -15.95 20.11
CA HIS A 110 25.53 -16.39 18.73
C HIS A 110 24.21 -17.13 18.52
N LYS A 111 23.53 -17.53 19.61
CA LYS A 111 22.27 -18.28 19.55
C LYS A 111 21.04 -17.39 19.72
N ARG A 112 21.18 -16.23 20.37
CA ARG A 112 20.08 -15.28 20.61
C ARG A 112 19.54 -14.59 19.35
N THR A 113 20.29 -14.68 18.26
CA THR A 113 19.98 -14.01 16.98
C THR A 113 19.31 -14.96 15.97
N LEU A 114 19.22 -16.26 16.30
CA LEU A 114 18.52 -17.28 15.50
C LEU A 114 17.04 -17.34 15.90
#